data_AF-A0AAJ2LS54-F1
#
_entry.id   AF-A0AAJ2LS54-F1
#
_cell.length_a   1.000
_cell.length_b   1.000
_cell.length_c   1.000
_cell.angle_alpha   90.00
_cell.angle_beta   90.00
_cell.angle_gamma   90.00
#
_symmetry.space_group_name_H-M   'P 1'
#
loop_
_entity.id
_entity.type
_entity.pdbx_description
1 polymer ?
#
loop_
_entity_poly.entity_id
_entity_poly.type
_entity_poly.pdbx_seq_one_letter_code
_entity_poly.pdbx_strand_id
1 'polypeptide(L)'
;LGQDYLPEVIGFNLGYEQLPLHLLITSYELDELGIDPYYFSLHVTVDNAHNGHAQQAVESVFAMLPLFDGRDEFYQRLRRGYQLNNLGASTEQIIEKIDLKQALKQVFANKAVVGQFAHSNYCRLNGRTINEWLAT
;
A
#
# COMPACT_ATOMS: atom_id res chain seq x y z
N LEU A 1 10.91 -18.45 8.12
CA LEU A 1 9.61 -17.74 8.04
C LEU A 1 9.37 -17.20 6.64
N GLY A 2 10.10 -16.19 6.13
CA GLY A 2 9.83 -15.65 4.77
C GLY A 2 10.19 -16.59 3.60
N GLN A 3 11.26 -17.37 3.73
CA GLN A 3 11.71 -18.29 2.67
C GLN A 3 10.75 -19.49 2.48
N ASP A 4 10.06 -19.89 3.54
CA ASP A 4 9.19 -21.07 3.51
C ASP A 4 7.93 -20.86 2.65
N TYR A 5 7.55 -19.60 2.38
CA TYR A 5 6.35 -19.21 1.62
C TYR A 5 6.67 -18.45 0.33
N LEU A 6 7.90 -18.59 -0.17
CA LEU A 6 8.38 -17.80 -1.30
C LEU A 6 7.50 -17.97 -2.57
N PRO A 7 7.04 -19.17 -2.95
CA PRO A 7 6.10 -19.33 -4.07
C PRO A 7 4.78 -18.58 -3.88
N GLU A 8 4.20 -18.58 -2.67
CA GLU A 8 2.98 -17.85 -2.35
C GLU A 8 3.20 -16.33 -2.42
N VAL A 9 4.34 -15.84 -1.91
CA VAL A 9 4.69 -14.41 -1.98
C VAL A 9 4.85 -13.95 -3.44
N ILE A 10 5.56 -14.75 -4.26
CA ILE A 10 5.71 -14.48 -5.69
C ILE A 10 4.34 -14.51 -6.39
N GLY A 11 3.49 -15.48 -6.05
CA GLY A 11 2.13 -15.58 -6.59
C GLY A 11 1.26 -14.38 -6.22
N PHE A 12 1.33 -13.91 -4.98
CA PHE A 12 0.63 -12.70 -4.54
C PHE A 12 1.10 -11.49 -5.34
N ASN A 13 2.42 -11.28 -5.42
CA ASN A 13 3.03 -10.20 -6.19
C ASN A 13 2.63 -10.25 -7.67
N LEU A 14 2.59 -11.44 -8.28
CA LEU A 14 2.16 -11.62 -9.66
C LEU A 14 0.75 -11.08 -9.89
N GLY A 15 -0.19 -11.33 -8.97
CA GLY A 15 -1.55 -10.78 -9.09
C GLY A 15 -1.64 -9.30 -8.75
N TYR A 16 -0.85 -8.84 -7.78
CA TYR A 16 -0.86 -7.46 -7.30
C TYR A 16 -0.36 -6.47 -8.35
N GLU A 17 0.71 -6.82 -9.06
CA GLU A 17 1.35 -5.95 -10.07
C GLU A 17 0.61 -5.90 -11.41
N GLN A 18 -0.50 -6.63 -11.57
CA GLN A 18 -1.30 -6.55 -12.80
C GLN A 18 -2.07 -5.23 -12.83
N LEU A 19 -2.09 -4.57 -14.00
CA LEU A 19 -2.81 -3.32 -14.18
C LEU A 19 -4.32 -3.48 -13.86
N PRO A 20 -4.83 -2.88 -12.77
CA PRO A 20 -6.25 -2.97 -12.43
C PRO A 20 -7.07 -2.04 -13.33
N LEU A 21 -8.21 -2.52 -13.85
CA LEU A 21 -9.12 -1.71 -14.67
C LEU A 21 -9.57 -0.43 -13.94
N HIS A 22 -9.76 -0.49 -12.62
CA HIS A 22 -10.22 0.67 -11.86
C HIS A 22 -9.26 1.85 -11.90
N LEU A 23 -7.94 1.64 -12.06
CA LEU A 23 -7.00 2.77 -12.16
C LEU A 23 -7.30 3.64 -13.39
N LEU A 24 -7.66 3.02 -14.52
CA LEU A 24 -8.04 3.74 -15.74
C LEU A 24 -9.34 4.53 -15.56
N ILE A 25 -10.32 3.92 -14.90
CA ILE A 25 -11.62 4.55 -14.60
C ILE A 25 -11.43 5.71 -13.63
N THR A 26 -10.75 5.49 -12.52
CA THR A 26 -10.51 6.51 -11.49
C THR A 26 -9.67 7.68 -12.03
N SER A 27 -8.63 7.41 -12.84
CA SER A 27 -7.88 8.48 -13.51
C SER A 27 -8.79 9.38 -14.34
N TYR A 28 -9.74 8.80 -15.07
CA TYR A 28 -10.68 9.54 -15.89
C TYR A 28 -11.68 10.33 -15.05
N GLU A 29 -12.32 9.70 -14.06
CA GLU A 29 -13.32 10.34 -13.20
C GLU A 29 -12.75 11.48 -12.35
N LEU A 30 -11.51 11.35 -11.86
CA LEU A 30 -10.85 12.41 -11.12
C LEU A 30 -10.60 13.65 -11.98
N ASP A 31 -10.16 13.44 -13.24
CA ASP A 31 -9.94 14.53 -14.20
C ASP A 31 -11.25 15.26 -14.52
N GLU A 32 -12.36 14.53 -14.71
CA GLU A 32 -13.69 15.12 -14.91
C GLU A 32 -14.14 16.01 -13.74
N LEU A 33 -13.70 15.68 -12.52
CA LEU A 33 -13.98 16.46 -11.31
C LEU A 33 -12.97 17.58 -11.04
N GLY A 34 -11.96 17.76 -11.91
CA GLY A 34 -10.90 18.74 -11.74
C GLY A 34 -9.91 18.39 -10.62
N ILE A 35 -9.82 17.11 -10.24
CA ILE A 35 -8.88 16.59 -9.25
C ILE A 35 -7.71 15.95 -10.00
N ASP A 36 -6.48 16.30 -9.63
CA ASP A 36 -5.28 15.77 -10.29
C ASP A 36 -5.21 14.22 -10.19
N PRO A 37 -5.29 13.49 -11.33
CA PRO A 37 -5.26 12.03 -11.35
C PRO A 37 -3.83 11.47 -11.36
N TYR A 38 -2.79 12.31 -11.24
CA TYR A 38 -1.39 11.93 -11.50
C TYR A 38 -0.95 10.63 -10.80
N TYR A 39 -1.36 10.42 -9.55
CA TYR A 39 -1.04 9.19 -8.81
C TYR A 39 -1.51 7.93 -9.54
N PHE A 40 -2.75 7.92 -10.04
CA PHE A 40 -3.35 6.78 -10.73
C PHE A 40 -2.77 6.62 -12.13
N SER A 41 -2.60 7.73 -12.86
CA SER A 41 -2.03 7.74 -14.21
C SER A 41 -0.55 7.29 -14.24
N LEU A 42 0.21 7.59 -13.18
CA LEU A 42 1.56 7.06 -13.01
C LEU A 42 1.55 5.54 -12.92
N HIS A 43 0.68 4.94 -12.10
CA HIS A 43 0.58 3.49 -11.93
C HIS A 43 0.13 2.78 -13.21
N VAL A 44 -0.74 3.40 -14.02
CA VAL A 44 -1.04 2.90 -15.37
C VAL A 44 0.21 2.77 -16.24
N THR A 45 1.15 3.70 -16.08
CA THR A 45 2.39 3.71 -16.87
C THR A 45 3.42 2.72 -16.33
N VAL A 46 3.63 2.69 -15.01
CA VAL A 46 4.69 1.85 -14.41
C VAL A 46 4.29 0.37 -14.26
N ASP A 47 3.00 0.06 -14.19
CA ASP A 47 2.50 -1.32 -14.01
C ASP A 47 2.11 -2.00 -15.34
N ASN A 48 2.57 -1.45 -16.47
CA ASN A 48 2.21 -1.96 -17.80
C ASN A 48 2.79 -3.36 -18.07
N ALA A 49 2.10 -4.14 -18.92
CA ALA A 49 2.45 -5.52 -19.24
C ALA A 49 3.64 -5.71 -20.19
N HIS A 50 4.21 -4.64 -20.76
CA HIS A 50 5.31 -4.75 -21.73
C HIS A 50 6.68 -4.61 -21.07
N ASN A 51 6.86 -3.59 -20.23
CA ASN A 51 8.14 -3.29 -19.57
C ASN A 51 7.98 -2.78 -18.13
N GLY A 52 6.75 -2.77 -17.61
CA GLY A 52 6.41 -2.35 -16.27
C GLY A 52 6.48 -3.49 -15.25
N HIS A 53 5.98 -3.23 -14.05
CA HIS A 53 6.01 -4.18 -12.95
C HIS A 53 5.24 -5.48 -13.26
N ALA A 54 4.16 -5.44 -14.04
CA ALA A 54 3.44 -6.63 -14.46
C ALA A 54 4.36 -7.63 -15.21
N GLN A 55 5.23 -7.13 -16.09
CA GLN A 55 6.21 -7.94 -16.80
C GLN A 55 7.31 -8.44 -15.86
N GLN A 56 7.84 -7.58 -14.99
CA GLN A 56 8.85 -7.97 -14.00
C GLN A 56 8.34 -9.05 -13.04
N ALA A 57 7.06 -9.00 -12.66
CA ALA A 57 6.44 -10.01 -11.84
C ALA A 57 6.39 -11.36 -12.55
N VAL A 58 6.09 -11.40 -13.86
CA VAL A 58 6.17 -12.62 -14.68
C VAL A 58 7.61 -13.13 -14.78
N GLU A 59 8.58 -12.25 -15.00
CA GLU A 59 10.00 -12.61 -15.04
C GLU A 59 10.47 -13.23 -13.72
N SER A 60 10.00 -12.70 -12.58
CA SER A 60 10.31 -13.23 -11.25
C SER A 60 9.83 -14.68 -11.09
N VAL A 61 8.67 -15.03 -11.65
CA VAL A 61 8.16 -16.41 -11.65
C VAL A 61 9.12 -17.33 -12.40
N PHE A 62 9.53 -16.93 -13.60
CA PHE A 62 10.43 -17.75 -14.43
C PHE A 62 11.85 -17.84 -13.86
N ALA A 63 12.34 -16.77 -13.22
CA ALA A 63 13.64 -16.77 -12.54
C ALA A 63 13.67 -17.71 -11.33
N MET A 64 12.53 -17.88 -10.65
CA MET A 64 12.42 -18.68 -9.44
C MET A 64 12.09 -20.15 -9.73
N LEU A 65 11.40 -20.45 -10.82
CA LEU A 65 11.01 -21.81 -11.21
C LEU A 65 12.16 -22.86 -11.16
N PRO A 66 13.40 -22.57 -11.61
CA PRO A 66 14.51 -23.52 -11.57
C PRO A 66 15.03 -23.84 -10.16
N LEU A 67 14.66 -23.04 -9.15
CA LEU A 67 15.14 -23.18 -7.77
C LEU A 67 14.29 -24.16 -6.94
N PHE A 68 13.24 -24.75 -7.52
CA PHE A 68 12.35 -25.68 -6.84
C PHE A 68 12.35 -27.05 -7.54
N ASP A 69 12.55 -28.11 -6.77
CA ASP A 69 12.62 -29.50 -7.26
C ASP A 69 11.26 -30.11 -7.68
N GLY A 70 10.19 -29.29 -7.74
CA GLY A 70 8.84 -29.71 -8.09
C GLY A 70 8.04 -28.60 -8.77
N ARG A 71 8.02 -28.60 -10.10
CA ARG A 71 7.30 -27.58 -10.89
C ARG A 71 5.81 -27.52 -10.55
N ASP A 72 5.17 -28.68 -10.40
CA ASP A 72 3.74 -28.75 -10.09
C ASP A 72 3.43 -28.18 -8.69
N GLU A 73 4.25 -28.51 -7.69
CA GLU A 73 4.11 -27.97 -6.34
C GLU A 73 4.32 -26.44 -6.35
N PHE A 74 5.36 -25.97 -7.02
CA PHE A 74 5.64 -24.54 -7.18
C PHE A 74 4.43 -23.81 -7.79
N TYR A 75 3.89 -24.31 -8.91
CA TYR A 75 2.72 -23.69 -9.55
C TYR A 75 1.46 -23.76 -8.68
N GLN A 76 1.24 -24.84 -7.92
CA GLN A 76 0.11 -24.92 -6.99
C GLN A 76 0.21 -23.84 -5.91
N ARG A 77 1.39 -23.66 -5.32
CA ARG A 77 1.64 -22.67 -4.28
C ARG A 77 1.61 -21.24 -4.81
N LEU A 78 2.14 -21.02 -6.00
CA LEU A 78 2.03 -19.76 -6.73
C LEU A 78 0.57 -19.38 -7.00
N ARG A 79 -0.28 -20.33 -7.43
CA ARG A 79 -1.72 -20.08 -7.60
C ARG A 79 -2.41 -19.74 -6.28
N ARG A 80 -2.06 -20.41 -5.18
CA ARG A 80 -2.59 -20.08 -3.85
C ARG A 80 -2.23 -18.65 -3.46
N GLY A 81 -0.97 -18.26 -3.66
CA GLY A 81 -0.51 -16.89 -3.46
C GLY A 81 -1.29 -15.88 -4.29
N TYR A 82 -1.45 -16.16 -5.58
CA TYR A 82 -2.21 -15.30 -6.50
C TYR A 82 -3.66 -15.11 -6.04
N GLN A 83 -4.32 -16.18 -5.58
CA GLN A 83 -5.70 -16.14 -5.09
C GLN A 83 -5.88 -15.25 -3.85
N LEU A 84 -4.81 -14.98 -3.08
CA LEU A 84 -4.88 -14.07 -1.95
C LEU A 84 -5.25 -12.63 -2.36
N ASN A 85 -5.01 -12.24 -3.62
CA ASN A 85 -5.46 -10.93 -4.15
C ASN A 85 -6.99 -10.77 -4.15
N ASN A 86 -7.74 -11.87 -4.04
CA ASN A 86 -9.20 -11.86 -3.96
C ASN A 86 -9.72 -12.01 -2.52
N LEU A 87 -8.83 -11.99 -1.52
CA LEU A 87 -9.18 -12.13 -0.11
C LEU A 87 -8.93 -10.82 0.64
N GLY A 88 -9.75 -10.56 1.65
CA GLY A 88 -9.64 -9.37 2.50
C GLY A 88 -10.89 -8.53 2.49
N ALA A 89 -10.87 -7.46 3.28
CA ALA A 89 -11.92 -6.46 3.24
C ALA A 89 -11.72 -5.59 1.98
N SER A 90 -12.81 -5.27 1.28
CA SER A 90 -12.76 -4.30 0.19
C SER A 90 -12.36 -2.91 0.70
N THR A 91 -11.89 -2.03 -0.18
CA THR A 91 -11.56 -0.64 0.17
C THR A 91 -12.74 0.04 0.86
N GLU A 92 -13.96 -0.17 0.39
CA GLU A 92 -15.18 0.36 0.99
C GLU A 92 -15.40 -0.20 2.40
N GLN A 93 -15.27 -1.53 2.58
CA GLN A 93 -15.39 -2.17 3.88
C GLN A 93 -14.30 -1.73 4.87
N ILE A 94 -13.12 -1.36 4.38
CA ILE A 94 -12.05 -0.78 5.19
C ILE A 94 -12.42 0.65 5.58
N ILE A 95 -12.80 1.49 4.62
CA ILE A 95 -13.19 2.90 4.86
C ILE A 95 -14.35 2.98 5.86
N GLU A 96 -15.36 2.13 5.73
CA GLU A 96 -16.49 2.06 6.67
C GLU A 96 -16.05 1.75 8.11
N LYS A 97 -14.97 0.98 8.28
CA LYS A 97 -14.43 0.59 9.59
C LYS A 97 -13.41 1.59 10.14
N ILE A 98 -12.94 2.56 9.34
CA ILE A 98 -12.00 3.57 9.80
C ILE A 98 -12.73 4.71 10.50
N ASP A 99 -12.56 4.82 11.81
CA ASP A 99 -12.85 6.07 12.52
C ASP A 99 -11.72 7.08 12.23
N LEU A 100 -11.92 7.89 11.18
CA LEU A 100 -10.96 8.90 10.74
C LEU A 100 -10.57 9.87 11.87
N LYS A 101 -11.51 10.21 12.76
CA LYS A 101 -11.27 11.14 13.86
C LYS A 101 -10.32 10.52 14.89
N GLN A 102 -10.52 9.24 15.22
CA GLN A 102 -9.62 8.54 16.14
C GLN A 102 -8.25 8.27 15.49
N ALA A 103 -8.21 7.87 14.22
CA ALA A 103 -6.95 7.70 13.49
C ALA A 103 -6.12 8.99 13.48
N LEU A 104 -6.75 10.13 13.18
CA LEU A 104 -6.07 11.43 13.18
C LEU A 104 -5.58 11.82 14.58
N LYS A 105 -6.40 11.61 15.62
CA LYS A 105 -5.98 11.83 17.02
C LYS A 105 -4.75 11.00 17.36
N GLN A 106 -4.71 9.73 16.95
CA GLN A 106 -3.57 8.86 17.22
C GLN A 106 -2.30 9.34 16.50
N VAL A 107 -2.41 9.78 15.25
CA VAL A 107 -1.28 10.37 14.51
C VAL A 107 -0.76 11.60 15.24
N PHE A 108 -1.64 12.50 15.68
CA PHE A 108 -1.23 13.68 16.45
C PHE A 108 -0.63 13.33 17.80
N ALA A 109 -1.21 12.38 18.55
CA ALA A 109 -0.66 11.92 19.82
C ALA A 109 0.74 11.34 19.65
N ASN A 110 0.95 10.49 18.63
CA ASN A 110 2.26 9.92 18.32
C ASN A 110 3.28 11.01 17.93
N LYS A 111 2.85 12.02 17.16
CA LYS A 111 3.70 13.15 16.80
C LYS A 111 3.98 14.08 17.98
N ALA A 112 3.06 14.21 18.94
CA ALA A 112 3.23 15.05 20.12
C ALA A 112 4.41 14.59 20.99
N VAL A 113 4.63 13.27 21.09
CA VAL A 113 5.76 12.68 21.85
C VAL A 113 7.12 13.25 21.43
N VAL A 114 7.33 13.44 20.13
CA VAL A 114 8.57 14.04 19.60
C VAL A 114 8.45 15.56 19.45
N GLY A 115 7.26 16.05 19.11
CA GLY A 115 6.99 17.47 18.88
C GLY A 115 7.10 18.33 20.14
N GLN A 116 6.89 17.76 21.33
CA GLN A 116 7.00 18.46 22.61
C GLN A 116 8.41 19.01 22.93
N PHE A 117 9.41 18.72 22.11
CA PHE A 117 10.77 19.25 22.25
C PHE A 117 11.20 20.13 21.06
N ALA A 118 10.33 20.33 20.07
CA ALA A 118 10.69 20.92 18.78
C ALA A 118 10.37 22.43 18.68
N HIS A 119 9.67 23.01 19.66
CA HIS A 119 9.24 24.41 19.61
C HIS A 119 10.03 25.30 20.57
N SER A 120 10.17 26.57 20.22
CA SER A 120 10.67 27.61 21.11
C SER A 120 9.57 28.07 22.07
N ASN A 121 9.96 28.49 23.29
CA ASN A 121 9.00 28.88 24.35
C ASN A 121 8.35 30.26 24.15
N TYR A 122 8.46 30.85 22.95
CA TYR A 122 7.90 32.17 22.63
C TYR A 122 6.38 32.16 22.49
N CYS A 123 5.82 31.11 21.87
CA CYS A 123 4.37 30.98 21.72
C CYS A 123 3.76 30.31 22.95
N ARG A 124 2.73 30.96 23.52
CA ARG A 124 1.97 30.44 24.68
C ARG A 124 0.48 30.45 24.39
N LEU A 125 -0.20 29.37 24.76
CA LEU A 125 -1.64 29.21 24.67
C LEU A 125 -2.18 28.94 26.08
N ASN A 126 -3.13 29.75 26.56
CA ASN A 126 -3.66 29.66 27.93
C ASN A 126 -2.57 29.54 29.02
N GLY A 127 -1.49 30.30 28.87
CA GLY A 127 -0.37 30.34 29.82
C GLY A 127 0.68 29.23 29.67
N ARG A 128 0.42 28.17 28.90
CA ARG A 128 1.39 27.08 28.64
C ARG A 128 2.10 27.27 27.30
N THR A 129 3.37 26.88 27.22
CA THR A 129 4.12 26.81 25.96
C THR A 129 3.57 25.69 25.06
N ILE A 130 3.91 25.73 23.77
CA ILE A 130 3.52 24.65 22.83
C ILE A 130 4.07 23.29 23.28
N ASN A 131 5.32 23.26 23.77
CA ASN A 131 5.94 22.05 24.30
C ASN A 131 5.15 21.47 25.49
N GLU A 132 4.74 22.33 26.43
CA GLU A 132 3.92 21.93 27.59
C GLU A 132 2.52 21.42 27.20
N TRP A 133 1.95 21.91 26.10
CA TRP A 133 0.68 21.41 25.56
C TRP A 133 0.81 20.06 24.87
N LEU A 134 1.92 19.81 24.19
CA LEU A 134 2.16 18.54 23.50
C LEU A 134 2.60 17.43 24.48
N ALA A 135 3.02 17.81 25.69
CA ALA A 135 3.41 16.88 26.75
C ALA A 135 2.24 16.32 27.58
N THR A 136 1.00 16.77 27.33
CA THR A 136 -0.23 16.33 28.01
C THR A 136 -1.02 15.34 27.18
#